data_AF-A0A939DIJ5-F1
#
_entry.id   AF-A0A939DIJ5-F1
#
_cell.length_a   1.000
_cell.length_b   1.000
_cell.length_c   1.000
_cell.angle_alpha   90.00
_cell.angle_beta   90.00
_cell.angle_gamma   90.00
#
_symmetry.space_group_name_H-M   'P 1'
#
loop_
_entity.id
_entity.type
_entity.pdbx_description
1 polymer ?
#
loop_
_entity_poly.entity_id
_entity_poly.type
_entity_poly.pdbx_seq_one_letter_code
_entity_poly.pdbx_strand_id
1 'polypeptide(L)' 'MKIEKAKKTDHQVLIAIWEASVRATHDFLAEEDLIALKPLILTQYFDAVDLHCAKNSE' A
#
# COMPACT_ATOMS: atom_id res chain seq x y z
N MET A 1 -0.45 -13.44 14.13
CA MET A 1 0.04 -12.31 13.33
C MET A 1 1.55 -12.32 13.35
N LYS A 2 2.18 -12.40 12.18
CA LYS A 2 3.64 -12.36 12.01
C LYS A 2 3.97 -11.24 11.02
N ILE A 3 5.02 -10.47 11.34
CA ILE A 3 5.55 -9.46 10.42
C ILE A 3 6.66 -10.10 9.60
N GLU A 4 6.57 -9.98 8.28
CA GLU A 4 7.57 -10.50 7.34
C GLU A 4 7.84 -9.51 6.21
N LYS A 5 8.99 -9.65 5.56
CA LYS A 5 9.36 -8.82 4.41
C LYS A 5 8.38 -9.04 3.26
N ALA A 6 7.81 -7.95 2.74
CA ALA A 6 6.84 -8.02 1.67
C ALA A 6 7.51 -8.46 0.36
N LYS A 7 6.78 -9.22 -0.44
CA LYS A 7 7.19 -9.64 -1.79
C LYS A 7 6.42 -8.86 -2.83
N LYS A 8 6.90 -8.84 -4.08
CA LYS A 8 6.18 -8.20 -5.19
C LYS A 8 4.77 -8.77 -5.40
N THR A 9 4.55 -10.04 -5.07
CA THR A 9 3.21 -10.65 -5.08
C THR A 9 2.26 -10.04 -4.06
N ASP A 10 2.78 -9.49 -2.95
CA ASP A 10 1.98 -8.83 -1.92
C ASP A 10 1.59 -7.40 -2.33
N HIS A 11 2.30 -6.78 -3.28
CA HIS A 11 2.09 -5.36 -3.66
C HIS A 11 0.65 -5.06 -4.10
N GLN A 12 0.00 -5.99 -4.82
CA GLN A 12 -1.39 -5.82 -5.25
C GLN A 12 -2.37 -5.76 -4.08
N VAL A 13 -2.12 -6.55 -3.03
CA VAL A 13 -2.93 -6.51 -1.81
C VAL A 13 -2.60 -5.25 -1.00
N LEU A 14 -1.32 -4.92 -0.87
CA LEU A 14 -0.86 -3.75 -0.12
C LEU A 14 -1.35 -2.44 -0.73
N ILE A 15 -1.41 -2.31 -2.06
CA ILE A 15 -1.94 -1.09 -2.69
C ILE A 15 -3.44 -0.91 -2.44
N ALA A 16 -4.20 -2.00 -2.40
CA ALA A 16 -5.63 -1.95 -2.07
C ALA A 16 -5.84 -1.54 -0.60
N ILE A 17 -5.03 -2.07 0.32
CA ILE A 17 -5.05 -1.67 1.73
C ILE A 17 -4.66 -0.20 1.90
N TRP A 18 -3.62 0.25 1.21
CA TRP A 18 -3.19 1.64 1.21
C TRP A 18 -4.32 2.56 0.73
N GLU A 19 -4.95 2.26 -0.41
CA GLU A 19 -6.05 3.08 -0.94
C GLU A 19 -7.22 3.15 0.05
N ALA A 20 -7.64 2.00 0.60
CA ALA A 20 -8.74 1.96 1.57
C ALA A 20 -8.41 2.77 2.83
N SER A 21 -7.16 2.70 3.31
CA SER A 21 -6.70 3.44 4.49
C SER A 21 -6.67 4.95 4.23
N VAL A 22 -6.18 5.37 3.06
CA VAL A 22 -6.16 6.78 2.64
C VAL A 22 -7.57 7.32 2.52
N ARG A 23 -8.48 6.63 1.83
CA ARG A 23 -9.88 7.06 1.70
C ARG A 23 -10.63 7.15 3.03
N ALA A 24 -10.23 6.38 4.03
CA ALA A 24 -10.88 6.37 5.34
C ALA A 24 -10.36 7.43 6.31
N THR A 25 -9.17 8.01 6.07
CA THR A 25 -8.48 8.84 7.08
C THR A 25 -7.85 10.11 6.53
N HIS A 26 -7.64 10.22 5.22
CA HIS A 26 -7.00 11.34 4.54
C HIS A 26 -8.02 12.12 3.70
N ASP A 27 -9.12 12.56 4.32
CA ASP A 27 -10.17 13.36 3.67
C ASP A 27 -9.65 14.69 3.07
N PHE A 28 -8.44 15.09 3.43
CA PHE A 28 -7.75 16.25 2.88
C PHE A 28 -7.11 16.00 1.50
N LEU A 29 -6.93 14.73 1.09
CA LEU A 29 -6.31 14.37 -0.17
C LEU A 29 -7.36 14.39 -1.29
N ALA A 30 -7.11 15.13 -2.36
CA ALA A 30 -8.01 15.14 -3.51
C ALA A 30 -8.02 13.78 -4.23
N GLU A 31 -9.17 13.44 -4.81
CA GLU A 31 -9.34 12.18 -5.56
C GLU A 31 -8.34 12.07 -6.72
N GLU A 32 -8.07 13.19 -7.40
CA GLU A 32 -7.12 13.26 -8.51
C GLU A 32 -5.68 12.91 -8.08
N ASP A 33 -5.26 13.42 -6.92
CA ASP A 33 -3.95 13.13 -6.35
C ASP A 33 -3.86 11.67 -5.91
N LEU A 34 -4.93 11.11 -5.32
CA LEU A 34 -4.99 9.70 -4.94
C LEU A 34 -4.81 8.80 -6.17
N ILE A 35 -5.54 9.08 -7.25
CA ILE A 35 -5.46 8.33 -8.52
C ILE A 35 -4.07 8.46 -9.14
N ALA A 36 -3.44 9.63 -9.07
CA ALA A 36 -2.08 9.85 -9.58
C ALA A 36 -1.01 9.12 -8.74
N LEU A 37 -1.16 9.07 -7.41
CA LEU A 37 -0.22 8.43 -6.50
C LEU A 37 -0.28 6.91 -6.54
N LYS A 38 -1.47 6.32 -6.69
CA LYS A 38 -1.68 4.87 -6.66
C LYS A 38 -0.73 4.08 -7.59
N PRO A 39 -0.60 4.38 -8.90
CA PRO A 39 0.32 3.66 -9.78
C PRO A 39 1.79 3.90 -9.44
N LEU A 40 2.15 5.10 -8.96
CA LEU A 40 3.53 5.41 -8.54
C LEU A 40 3.94 4.60 -7.31
N ILE A 41 3.04 4.45 -6.33
CA ILE A 41 3.29 3.64 -5.14
C ILE A 41 3.51 2.18 -5.52
N LEU A 42 2.62 1.65 -6.36
CA LEU A 42 2.67 0.24 -6.77
C LEU A 42 3.94 -0.11 -7.57
N THR A 43 4.37 0.80 -8.45
CA THR A 43 5.45 0.52 -9.41
C THR A 43 6.83 1.03 -8.97
N GLN A 44 6.88 2.03 -8.10
CA GLN A 44 8.12 2.68 -7.70
C GLN A 44 8.30 2.68 -6.18
N TYR A 45 7.32 3.17 -5.41
CA TYR A 45 7.60 3.49 -4.00
C TYR A 45 7.67 2.25 -3.12
N PHE A 46 6.89 1.21 -3.39
CA PHE A 46 7.03 -0.06 -2.66
C PHE A 46 8.40 -0.71 -2.86
N ASP A 47 8.99 -0.59 -4.05
CA ASP A 47 10.34 -1.09 -4.33
C ASP A 47 11.43 -0.18 -3.75
N ALA A 48 11.12 1.08 -3.45
CA ALA A 48 12.08 2.08 -2.96
C ALA A 48 12.24 2.10 -1.42
N VAL A 49 11.46 1.31 -0.69
CA VAL A 49 11.44 1.29 0.79
C VAL A 49 11.59 -0.12 1.34
N ASP A 50 11.98 -0.24 2.61
CA ASP A 50 12.04 -1.55 3.28
C ASP A 50 10.65 -2.01 3.73
N LEU A 51 9.90 -2.57 2.78
CA LEU A 51 8.50 -2.92 2.95
C LEU A 51 8.30 -4.23 3.73
N HIS A 52 7.51 -4.16 4.80
CA HIS A 52 7.12 -5.30 5.63
C HIS A 52 5.60 -5.37 5.74
N CYS A 53 5.07 -6.59 5.84
CA CYS A 53 3.64 -6.84 5.95
C CYS A 53 3.33 -7.72 7.15
N ALA A 54 2.25 -7.38 7.86
CA ALA A 54 1.72 -8.22 8.93
C ALA A 54 0.70 -9.18 8.31
N LYS A 55 1.01 -10.48 8.35
CA LYS A 55 0.10 -11.52 7.91
C LYS A 55 -0.47 -12.26 9.12
N ASN A 56 -1.74 -12.63 9.03
CA ASN A 56 -2.29 -13.56 9.98
C ASN A 56 -1.60 -14.90 9.78
N SER A 57 -1.23 -15.54 10.88
CA SER A 57 -0.87 -16.94 10.85
C SER A 57 -2.22 -17.66 10.77
N GLU A 58 -2.46 -18.45 9.73
CA GLU A 58 -3.53 -19.46 9.81
C GLU A 58 -3.30 -20.39 11.01
#